data_AF-A0A7W1UMP4-F1
#
_entry.id   AF-A0A7W1UMP4-F1
#
_cell.length_a   1.000
_cell.length_b   1.000
_cell.length_c   1.000
_cell.angle_alpha   90.00
_cell.angle_beta   90.00
_cell.angle_gamma   90.00
#
_symmetry.space_group_name_H-M   'P 1'
#
loop_
_entity.id
_entity.type
_entity.pdbx_description
1 polymer ?
#
loop_
_entity_poly.entity_id
_entity_poly.type
_entity_poly.pdbx_seq_one_letter_code
_entity_poly.pdbx_strand_id
1 'polypeptide(L)' 'DPTTDDTAWSVVEIAPFKKLKRSVTLAEIKADKKLEGIELVRLSRLSVAVIKPNEFDRIMELSESK' A
#
# COMPACT_ATOMS: atom_id res chain seq x y z
N ASP A 1 12.16 -16.89 3.82
CA ASP A 1 11.77 -17.53 2.56
C ASP A 1 11.77 -19.02 2.83
N PRO A 2 10.67 -19.75 2.55
CA PRO A 2 10.60 -21.18 2.86
C PRO A 2 11.64 -22.02 2.09
N THR A 3 12.38 -21.43 1.15
CA THR A 3 13.45 -22.07 0.38
C THR A 3 14.87 -21.77 0.90
N THR A 4 15.03 -20.99 1.99
CA THR A 4 16.33 -20.66 2.58
C THR A 4 16.37 -20.94 4.08
N ASP A 5 17.52 -21.37 4.58
CA ASP A 5 17.81 -21.51 6.01
C ASP A 5 18.14 -20.15 6.69
N ASP A 6 18.21 -19.06 5.91
CA ASP A 6 18.49 -17.72 6.41
C ASP A 6 17.25 -17.10 7.12
N THR A 7 17.34 -17.02 8.45
CA THR A 7 16.32 -16.45 9.33
C THR A 7 16.01 -14.97 9.10
N ALA A 8 16.87 -14.23 8.38
CA ALA A 8 16.64 -12.82 8.07
C ALA A 8 15.50 -12.61 7.07
N TRP A 9 15.12 -13.64 6.31
CA TRP A 9 14.07 -13.55 5.29
C TRP A 9 12.75 -14.09 5.83
N SER A 10 11.76 -13.21 5.98
CA SER A 10 10.38 -13.58 6.32
C SER A 10 9.48 -13.52 5.09
N VAL A 11 8.49 -14.42 5.05
CA VAL A 11 7.47 -14.49 3.98
C VAL A 11 6.11 -14.66 4.63
N VAL A 12 5.09 -14.06 4.02
CA VAL A 12 3.70 -14.16 4.46
C VAL A 12 2.82 -14.59 3.29
N GLU A 13 1.84 -15.44 3.58
CA GLU A 13 0.81 -15.81 2.61
C GLU A 13 -0.34 -14.81 2.67
N ILE A 14 -0.84 -14.39 1.51
CA ILE A 14 -1.98 -13.49 1.39
C ILE A 14 -3.02 -14.08 0.44
N ALA A 15 -4.30 -13.84 0.75
CA ALA A 15 -5.41 -14.20 -0.10
C ALA A 15 -6.07 -12.93 -0.68
N PRO A 16 -6.57 -12.95 -1.91
CA PRO A 16 -7.29 -11.82 -2.49
C PRO A 16 -8.57 -11.57 -1.70
N PHE A 17 -8.77 -10.33 -1.25
CA PHE A 17 -9.99 -9.95 -0.52
C PHE A 17 -11.05 -9.32 -1.44
N LYS A 18 -10.71 -8.20 -2.10
CA LYS A 18 -11.63 -7.45 -2.96
C LYS A 18 -10.87 -6.80 -4.12
N LYS A 19 -11.46 -6.87 -5.33
CA LYS A 19 -10.99 -6.09 -6.48
C LYS A 19 -11.49 -4.65 -6.36
N LEU A 20 -10.58 -3.68 -6.57
CA LEU A 20 -10.95 -2.26 -6.62
C LEU A 20 -11.73 -1.95 -7.91
N LYS A 21 -12.63 -0.95 -7.86
CA LYS A 21 -13.38 -0.52 -9.05
C LYS A 21 -12.46 0.09 -10.11
N ARG A 22 -11.49 0.89 -9.67
CA ARG A 22 -10.40 1.42 -10.50
C ARG A 22 -9.08 1.38 -9.76
N SER A 23 -7.99 1.36 -10.51
CA SER A 23 -6.65 1.56 -9.96
C SER A 23 -6.48 3.00 -9.50
N VAL A 24 -5.84 3.18 -8.34
CA VAL A 24 -5.39 4.48 -7.85
C VAL A 24 -3.92 4.64 -8.22
N THR A 25 -3.61 5.67 -9.00
CA THR A 25 -2.25 5.92 -9.49
C THR A 25 -1.38 6.55 -8.41
N LEU A 26 -0.06 6.37 -8.52
CA LEU A 26 0.88 7.04 -7.63
C LEU A 26 0.79 8.58 -7.73
N ALA A 27 0.45 9.11 -8.92
CA ALA A 27 0.26 10.53 -9.12
C ALA A 27 -0.93 11.07 -8.31
N GLU A 28 -2.05 10.35 -8.27
CA GLU A 28 -3.21 10.71 -7.44
C GLU A 28 -2.88 10.64 -5.95
N ILE A 29 -2.16 9.60 -5.51
CA ILE A 29 -1.72 9.47 -4.11
C ILE A 29 -0.84 10.67 -3.71
N LYS A 30 0.12 11.06 -4.56
CA LYS A 30 1.02 12.19 -4.29
C LYS A 30 0.33 13.56 -4.35
N ALA A 31 -0.78 13.68 -5.07
CA ALA A 31 -1.55 14.92 -5.16
C ALA A 31 -2.51 15.12 -3.97
N ASP A 32 -2.80 14.07 -3.21
CA ASP A 32 -3.70 14.13 -2.06
C ASP A 32 -2.97 14.56 -0.78
N LYS A 33 -3.31 15.75 -0.27
CA LYS A 33 -2.73 16.31 0.96
C LYS A 33 -2.90 15.41 2.19
N LYS A 34 -3.95 14.58 2.23
CA LYS A 34 -4.18 13.64 3.34
C LYS A 34 -3.21 12.46 3.32
N LEU A 35 -2.51 12.23 2.19
CA LEU A 35 -1.61 11.10 1.97
C LEU A 35 -0.14 11.52 1.82
N GLU A 36 0.20 12.81 1.89
CA GLU A 36 1.57 13.31 1.73
C GLU A 36 2.58 12.64 2.69
N GLY A 37 2.12 12.26 3.88
CA GLY A 37 2.96 11.73 4.95
C GLY A 37 3.16 10.22 4.96
N ILE A 38 2.50 9.45 4.09
CA ILE A 38 2.54 7.98 4.16
C ILE A 38 3.92 7.43 3.80
N GLU A 39 4.25 6.27 4.35
CA GLU A 39 5.55 5.62 4.11
C GLU A 39 5.78 5.32 2.63
N LEU A 40 4.73 4.93 1.89
CA LEU A 40 4.81 4.69 0.43
C LEU A 40 5.32 5.90 -0.36
N VAL A 41 5.00 7.13 0.07
CA VAL A 41 5.43 8.37 -0.61
C VAL A 41 6.82 8.79 -0.15
N ARG A 42 7.11 8.65 1.14
CA ARG A 42 8.36 9.12 1.76
C ARG A 42 9.54 8.17 1.56
N LEU A 43 9.29 6.86 1.51
CA LEU A 43 10.30 5.80 1.49
C LEU A 43 10.28 5.07 0.14
N SER A 44 10.84 5.71 -0.89
CA SER A 44 10.75 5.25 -2.29
C SER A 44 11.30 3.85 -2.59
N ARG A 45 12.13 3.30 -1.69
CA ARG A 45 12.75 1.97 -1.82
C ARG A 45 12.16 0.92 -0.88
N LEU A 46 11.13 1.27 -0.11
CA LEU A 46 10.45 0.35 0.80
C LEU A 46 9.31 -0.36 0.07
N SER A 47 9.39 -1.67 -0.05
CA SER A 47 8.37 -2.50 -0.74
C SER A 47 7.19 -2.90 0.14
N VAL A 48 7.34 -2.83 1.47
CA VAL A 48 6.28 -3.12 2.45
C VAL A 48 6.17 -1.91 3.38
N ALA A 49 5.07 -1.18 3.27
CA ALA A 49 4.86 0.08 3.96
C ALA A 49 3.68 -0.03 4.94
N VAL A 50 3.80 0.64 6.08
CA VAL A 50 2.69 0.79 7.02
C VAL A 50 1.73 1.86 6.49
N ILE A 51 0.44 1.54 6.50
CA ILE A 51 -0.65 2.46 6.16
C ILE A 51 -1.61 2.50 7.35
N LYS A 52 -1.91 3.68 7.85
CA LYS A 52 -2.86 3.87 8.95
C LYS A 52 -4.30 3.71 8.46
N PRO A 53 -5.26 3.39 9.35
CA PRO A 53 -6.66 3.20 8.95
C PRO A 53 -7.25 4.37 8.16
N ASN A 54 -7.02 5.61 8.60
CA ASN A 54 -7.51 6.81 7.92
C ASN A 54 -6.88 7.04 6.53
N GLU A 55 -5.64 6.61 6.34
CA GLU A 55 -4.94 6.68 5.06
C GLU A 55 -5.47 5.59 4.11
N PHE A 56 -5.70 4.39 4.63
CA PHE A 56 -6.30 3.28 3.91
C PHE A 56 -7.71 3.64 3.43
N ASP A 57 -8.55 4.16 4.31
CA ASP A 57 -9.92 4.58 3.99
C ASP A 57 -9.91 5.63 2.86
N ARG A 58 -8.96 6.57 2.90
CA ARG A 58 -8.83 7.58 1.85
C ARG A 58 -8.41 6.99 0.50
N ILE A 59 -7.49 6.02 0.49
CA ILE A 59 -7.11 5.30 -0.74
C ILE A 59 -8.31 4.52 -1.29
N MET A 60 -9.10 3.90 -0.42
CA MET A 60 -10.32 3.20 -0.81
C MET A 60 -11.36 4.16 -1.41
N GLU A 61 -11.59 5.34 -0.83
CA GLU A 61 -12.45 6.37 -1.41
C GLU A 61 -12.02 6.76 -2.83
N LEU A 62 -10.71 6.99 -3.05
CA LEU A 62 -10.17 7.31 -4.37
C LEU A 62 -10.44 6.18 -5.37
N SER A 63 -10.34 4.92 -4.93
CA SER A 63 -10.61 3.76 -5.78
C SER A 63 -12.09 3.58 -6.16
N GLU A 64 -13.00 4.27 -5.46
CA GLU A 64 -14.45 4.20 -5.65
C GLU A 64 -15.00 5.44 -6.36
N SER A 65 -14.23 6.53 -6.44
CA SER A 65 -14.57 7.75 -7.18
C SER A 65 -14.43 7.54 -8.70
N LYS A 66 -15.32 8.16 -9.49
CA LYS A 66 -15.35 8.09 -10.96
C LYS A 66 -14.02 8.47 -11.61
#